data_AF-A0A1C2I3M8-F1
#
_entry.id   AF-A0A1C2I3M8-F1
#
_cell.length_a   1.000
_cell.length_b   1.000
_cell.length_c   1.000
_cell.angle_alpha   90.00
_cell.angle_beta   90.00
_cell.angle_gamma   90.00
#
_symmetry.space_group_name_H-M   'P 1'
#
loop_
_entity.id
_entity.type
_entity.pdbx_description
1 polymer ?
#
loop_
_entity_poly.entity_id
_entity_poly.type
_entity_poly.pdbx_seq_one_letter_code
_entity_poly.pdbx_strand_id
1 'polypeptide(L)'
;MSFNSNSAIDTDTLTRIPLPAVLADHGYGIQQTGPGRFQAESPDHSERLSVSRLPDGKWLYRDQNHQDNKGNAINFLQAHGVNGFREAANALSLYTQPEKSAAATALLNDLDHRYQDAGRDELQRFNAEIPLNRFVEAHGWTLDDKESTRTWEKYRSPAGDSIVISPDKNFYFHQQNKDQDKGGVIQFTQAHVLNNGSLGDTRKYLRDFSGDKRPGWKMPVQSRSADVVKLTQIEDRKAEWKELSPLSPKSIHYLTALRGLEPETLAAYGKSIRTDIHQTEKGLHPAGVAPGKGGELHNVAFAHVAIDKDNKPVIAGWEKKGPGKEKTFNGFHGHRGIAVFKHKDFDNADERGPDDIEFCQKMILCESSIDALSKAQMDGCHPGDVYVSIGGTPSAAAEKSLSALIRKNEPQEVVLAFDNDDAGRGFAIHMERYLAKENLKFTMPYFTSRTVFPPKDFKDWNDMLKPKVPARNQDHAREAGLGMGG
;
A
#
# COMPACT_ATOMS: atom_id res chain seq x y z
N MET A 1 38.04 10.45 21.60
CA MET A 1 37.95 11.92 21.73
C MET A 1 36.63 12.24 22.39
N SER A 2 36.66 12.84 23.57
CA SER A 2 35.47 13.18 24.37
C SER A 2 34.67 14.28 23.66
N PHE A 3 33.38 14.03 23.40
CA PHE A 3 32.51 15.06 22.84
C PHE A 3 32.18 16.09 23.93
N ASN A 4 32.63 17.31 23.70
CA ASN A 4 32.39 18.48 24.54
C ASN A 4 30.88 18.78 24.60
N SER A 5 30.32 18.64 25.80
CA SER A 5 28.97 19.03 26.16
C SER A 5 28.91 20.54 26.46
N ASN A 6 28.90 21.42 25.45
CA ASN A 6 28.46 22.82 25.60
C ASN A 6 28.28 23.67 24.32
N SER A 7 27.92 23.10 23.17
CA SER A 7 27.45 23.92 22.05
C SER A 7 26.02 24.43 22.33
N ALA A 8 25.83 25.75 22.37
CA ALA A 8 24.51 26.36 22.43
C ALA A 8 23.69 25.92 21.19
N ILE A 9 22.49 25.40 21.41
CA ILE A 9 21.59 25.00 20.32
C ILE A 9 21.06 26.29 19.68
N ASP A 10 21.39 26.52 18.42
CA ASP A 10 20.85 27.64 17.65
C ASP A 10 19.38 27.37 17.27
N THR A 11 18.47 27.88 18.08
CA THR A 11 17.03 27.74 17.90
C THR A 11 16.50 28.42 16.65
N ASP A 12 17.12 29.51 16.17
CA ASP A 12 16.62 30.21 14.98
C ASP A 12 16.81 29.34 13.73
N THR A 13 17.98 28.71 13.60
CA THR A 13 18.27 27.78 12.49
C THR A 13 17.30 26.60 12.47
N LEU A 14 16.92 26.06 13.62
CA LEU A 14 15.96 24.95 13.70
C LEU A 14 14.55 25.33 13.23
N THR A 15 14.12 26.59 13.41
CA THR A 15 12.81 27.04 12.92
C THR A 15 12.73 27.18 11.39
N ARG A 16 13.88 27.21 10.72
CA ARG A 16 14.00 27.32 9.26
C ARG A 16 14.08 25.96 8.56
N ILE A 17 14.17 24.86 9.31
CA ILE A 17 14.18 23.51 8.77
C ILE A 17 12.87 23.27 8.00
N PRO A 18 12.93 22.75 6.76
CA PRO A 18 11.76 22.42 5.96
C PRO A 18 10.79 21.48 6.69
N LEU A 19 9.72 22.05 7.26
CA LEU A 19 8.73 21.26 7.98
C LEU A 19 8.05 20.19 7.12
N PRO A 20 7.80 20.38 5.80
CA PRO A 20 7.38 19.28 4.93
C PRO A 20 8.36 18.10 4.93
N ALA A 21 9.68 18.34 4.95
CA ALA A 21 10.64 17.24 5.00
C ALA A 21 10.61 16.51 6.35
N VAL A 22 10.45 17.25 7.45
CA VAL A 22 10.27 16.67 8.79
C VAL A 22 9.02 15.80 8.83
N LEU A 23 7.89 16.30 8.33
CA LEU A 23 6.62 15.58 8.31
C LEU A 23 6.67 14.34 7.41
N ALA A 24 7.33 14.41 6.25
CA ALA A 24 7.55 13.26 5.36
C ALA A 24 8.36 12.17 6.06
N ASP A 25 9.41 12.56 6.78
CA ASP A 25 10.23 11.68 7.60
C ASP A 25 9.49 11.15 8.85
N HIS A 26 8.24 11.57 9.08
CA HIS A 26 7.33 11.00 10.09
C HIS A 26 6.09 10.35 9.43
N GLY A 27 6.17 10.08 8.12
CA GLY A 27 5.14 9.35 7.38
C GLY A 27 3.95 10.17 6.92
N TYR A 28 3.92 11.48 7.16
CA TYR A 28 2.79 12.30 6.74
C TYR A 28 2.73 12.39 5.23
N GLY A 29 1.53 12.20 4.69
CA GLY A 29 1.23 12.50 3.30
C GLY A 29 1.17 14.01 3.09
N ILE A 30 1.97 14.55 2.17
CA ILE A 30 2.07 16.00 1.96
C ILE A 30 1.53 16.38 0.59
N GLN A 31 0.68 17.40 0.59
CA GLN A 31 0.21 18.06 -0.63
C GLN A 31 0.44 19.56 -0.54
N GLN A 32 1.11 20.12 -1.55
CA GLN A 32 1.19 21.57 -1.70
C GLN A 32 -0.17 22.12 -2.13
N THR A 33 -0.67 23.10 -1.38
CA THR A 33 -1.98 23.72 -1.62
C THR A 33 -1.88 25.14 -2.16
N GLY A 34 -0.68 25.74 -2.07
CA GLY A 34 -0.31 27.03 -2.67
C GLY A 34 1.19 27.28 -2.50
N PRO A 35 1.70 28.41 -3.02
CA PRO A 35 3.11 28.77 -2.85
C PRO A 35 3.48 28.82 -1.36
N GLY A 36 4.41 27.96 -0.95
CA GLY A 36 4.84 27.85 0.45
C GLY A 36 3.75 27.38 1.44
N ARG A 37 2.62 26.85 0.95
CA ARG A 37 1.50 26.37 1.79
C ARG A 37 1.22 24.90 1.47
N PHE A 38 1.10 24.09 2.51
CA PHE A 38 0.94 22.65 2.40
C PHE A 38 -0.15 22.16 3.35
N GLN A 39 -0.79 21.06 2.96
CA GLN A 39 -1.53 20.22 3.89
C GLN A 39 -0.73 18.94 4.09
N ALA A 40 -0.65 18.51 5.34
CA ALA A 40 -0.07 17.23 5.71
C ALA A 40 -1.10 16.40 6.48
N GLU A 41 -1.15 15.11 6.23
CA GLU A 41 -2.09 14.19 6.88
C GLU A 41 -1.35 12.99 7.43
N SER A 42 -1.65 12.60 8.67
CA SER A 42 -1.00 11.47 9.30
C SER A 42 -1.36 10.15 8.60
N PRO A 43 -0.52 9.11 8.69
CA PRO A 43 -0.79 7.80 8.07
C PRO A 43 -2.12 7.16 8.49
N ASP A 44 -2.57 7.43 9.71
CA ASP A 44 -3.82 6.92 10.28
C ASP A 44 -5.02 7.85 10.06
N HIS A 45 -4.83 8.95 9.32
CA HIS A 45 -5.84 9.98 9.03
C HIS A 45 -6.41 10.67 10.28
N SER A 46 -5.78 10.51 11.45
CA SER A 46 -6.23 11.12 12.69
C SER A 46 -5.87 12.61 12.81
N GLU A 47 -4.81 13.03 12.12
CA GLU A 47 -4.31 14.40 12.19
C GLU A 47 -4.22 15.03 10.80
N ARG A 48 -4.61 16.31 10.75
CA ARG A 48 -4.54 17.09 9.52
C ARG A 48 -3.90 18.43 9.79
N LEU A 49 -2.69 18.61 9.30
CA LEU A 49 -1.88 19.78 9.57
C LEU A 49 -1.93 20.76 8.39
N SER A 50 -2.16 22.03 8.70
CA SER A 50 -1.88 23.14 7.79
C SER A 50 -0.47 23.63 8.03
N VAL A 51 0.38 23.60 7.01
CA VAL A 51 1.81 23.94 7.08
C VAL A 51 2.07 25.14 6.18
N SER A 52 2.84 26.11 6.68
CA SER A 52 3.15 27.33 5.94
C SER A 52 4.58 27.77 6.16
N ARG A 53 5.23 28.21 5.08
CA ARG A 53 6.50 28.94 5.10
C ARG A 53 6.22 30.43 5.21
N LEU A 54 6.79 31.07 6.22
CA LEU A 54 6.72 32.51 6.42
C LEU A 54 7.71 33.25 5.48
N PRO A 55 7.50 34.56 5.23
CA PRO A 55 8.39 35.35 4.37
C PRO A 55 9.84 35.41 4.86
N ASP A 56 10.05 35.32 6.17
CA ASP A 56 11.37 35.27 6.81
C ASP A 56 12.06 33.89 6.67
N GLY A 57 11.38 32.91 6.07
CA GLY A 57 11.89 31.56 5.83
C GLY A 57 11.58 30.55 6.93
N LYS A 58 10.90 30.95 8.01
CA LYS A 58 10.51 30.04 9.10
C LYS A 58 9.32 29.18 8.71
N TRP A 59 9.22 28.00 9.32
CA TRP A 59 8.11 27.08 9.08
C TRP A 59 7.22 26.93 10.30
N LEU A 60 5.91 26.93 10.06
CA LEU A 60 4.90 26.70 11.07
C LEU A 60 3.88 25.65 10.61
N TYR A 61 3.35 24.90 11.56
CA TYR A 61 2.16 24.07 11.39
C TYR A 61 1.06 24.43 12.40
N ARG A 62 -0.16 24.07 12.04
CA ARG A 62 -1.32 23.99 12.93
C ARG A 62 -2.09 22.71 12.62
N ASP A 63 -2.39 21.92 13.63
CA ASP A 63 -3.39 20.86 13.53
C ASP A 63 -4.79 21.49 13.40
N GLN A 64 -5.57 20.97 12.47
CA GLN A 64 -6.95 21.37 12.23
C GLN A 64 -7.89 20.79 13.29
N ASN A 65 -7.53 19.67 13.91
CA ASN A 65 -8.35 18.93 14.87
C ASN A 65 -8.01 19.30 16.33
N HIS A 66 -6.80 19.78 16.61
CA HIS A 66 -6.35 20.16 17.95
C HIS A 66 -5.72 21.56 17.96
N GLN A 67 -6.42 22.53 18.54
CA GLN A 67 -5.98 23.94 18.51
C GLN A 67 -4.65 24.20 19.22
N ASP A 68 -4.25 23.35 20.16
CA ASP A 68 -3.01 23.47 20.92
C ASP A 68 -1.83 22.74 20.27
N ASN A 69 -2.09 21.84 19.31
CA ASN A 69 -1.06 21.17 18.52
C ASN A 69 -0.63 22.07 17.34
N LYS A 70 0.27 23.01 17.62
CA LYS A 70 0.79 23.99 16.65
C LYS A 70 2.18 24.47 17.01
N GLY A 71 2.92 24.96 16.02
CA GLY A 71 4.23 25.56 16.24
C GLY A 71 5.18 25.29 15.10
N ASN A 72 6.47 25.13 15.42
CA ASN A 72 7.50 24.77 14.45
C ASN A 72 7.86 23.26 14.55
N ALA A 73 8.92 22.84 13.87
CA ALA A 73 9.38 21.44 13.88
C ALA A 73 9.68 20.89 15.28
N ILE A 74 10.15 21.73 16.22
CA ILE A 74 10.42 21.32 17.61
C ILE A 74 9.10 21.00 18.31
N ASN A 75 8.10 21.88 18.19
CA ASN A 75 6.78 21.67 18.79
C ASN A 75 6.13 20.40 18.27
N PHE A 76 6.28 20.13 16.97
CA PHE A 76 5.82 18.90 16.35
C PHE A 76 6.46 17.67 17.02
N LEU A 77 7.79 17.60 17.08
CA LEU A 77 8.48 16.46 17.70
C LEU A 77 8.08 16.25 19.17
N GLN A 78 7.89 17.34 19.92
CA GLN A 78 7.43 17.28 21.31
C GLN A 78 6.01 16.75 21.44
N ALA A 79 5.09 17.17 20.56
CA ALA A 79 3.73 16.64 20.53
C ALA A 79 3.69 15.15 20.15
N HIS A 80 4.73 14.65 19.47
CA HIS A 80 4.81 13.28 18.98
C HIS A 80 5.85 12.40 19.70
N GLY A 81 6.10 12.67 20.98
CA GLY A 81 6.80 11.75 21.88
C GLY A 81 8.27 12.08 22.17
N VAL A 82 8.83 13.14 21.58
CA VAL A 82 10.16 13.64 21.91
C VAL A 82 10.05 14.73 22.98
N ASN A 83 9.79 14.30 24.21
CA ASN A 83 9.40 15.20 25.31
C ASN A 83 10.49 16.24 25.67
N GLY A 84 11.77 15.93 25.46
CA GLY A 84 12.88 16.84 25.75
C GLY A 84 13.18 17.83 24.62
N PHE A 85 13.23 19.13 24.94
CA PHE A 85 13.64 20.17 23.98
C PHE A 85 15.00 19.88 23.32
N ARG A 86 15.97 19.42 24.11
CA ARG A 86 17.33 19.09 23.62
C ARG A 86 17.34 17.86 22.72
N GLU A 87 16.48 16.89 23.00
CA GLU A 87 16.31 15.69 22.17
C GLU A 87 15.69 16.05 20.82
N ALA A 88 14.63 16.87 20.83
CA ALA A 88 13.99 17.37 19.62
C ALA A 88 14.97 18.22 18.77
N ALA A 89 15.74 19.10 19.41
CA ALA A 89 16.76 19.88 18.73
C ALA A 89 17.88 19.01 18.12
N ASN A 90 18.32 17.97 18.84
CA ASN A 90 19.32 17.03 18.33
C ASN A 90 18.76 16.23 17.14
N ALA A 91 17.52 15.75 17.21
CA ALA A 91 16.88 15.06 16.08
C ALA A 91 16.79 15.96 14.83
N LEU A 92 16.49 17.25 15.02
CA LEU A 92 16.43 18.23 13.94
C LEU A 92 17.81 18.64 13.41
N SER A 93 18.87 18.52 14.21
CA SER A 93 20.23 18.80 13.76
C SER A 93 20.67 17.91 12.59
N LEU A 94 20.03 16.75 12.39
CA LEU A 94 20.26 15.92 11.21
C LEU A 94 19.96 16.66 9.90
N TYR A 95 19.01 17.61 9.87
CA TYR A 95 18.67 18.38 8.68
C TYR A 95 19.68 19.50 8.36
N THR A 96 20.63 19.76 9.26
CA THR A 96 21.75 20.66 8.96
C THR A 96 22.90 19.92 8.27
N GLN A 97 22.86 18.58 8.22
CA GLN A 97 23.81 17.78 7.46
C GLN A 97 23.57 17.94 5.95
N PRO A 98 24.63 18.00 5.13
CA PRO A 98 24.50 18.26 3.69
C PRO A 98 23.56 17.29 2.96
N GLU A 99 23.67 15.99 3.23
CA GLU A 99 22.85 14.96 2.56
C GLU A 99 21.36 15.13 2.87
N LYS A 100 21.02 15.29 4.16
CA LYS A 100 19.62 15.42 4.57
C LYS A 100 19.02 16.77 4.18
N SER A 101 19.82 17.83 4.19
CA SER A 101 19.43 19.15 3.67
C SER A 101 19.16 19.11 2.17
N ALA A 102 19.99 18.40 1.40
CA ALA A 102 19.79 18.20 -0.03
C ALA A 102 18.53 17.38 -0.32
N ALA A 103 18.29 16.30 0.43
CA ALA A 103 17.07 15.48 0.31
C ALA A 103 15.80 16.29 0.64
N ALA A 104 15.83 17.11 1.69
CA ALA A 104 14.72 18.01 2.05
C ALA A 104 14.43 19.03 0.95
N THR A 105 15.49 19.60 0.35
CA THR A 105 15.37 20.54 -0.79
C THR A 105 14.80 19.85 -2.02
N ALA A 106 15.26 18.64 -2.33
CA ALA A 106 14.75 17.85 -3.46
C ALA A 106 13.27 17.49 -3.30
N LEU A 107 12.82 17.19 -2.07
CA LEU A 107 11.39 16.99 -1.78
C LEU A 107 10.56 18.24 -2.02
N LEU A 108 11.01 19.41 -1.55
CA LEU A 108 10.30 20.66 -1.77
C LEU A 108 10.20 21.00 -3.27
N ASN A 109 11.27 20.78 -4.04
CA ASN A 109 11.25 21.01 -5.48
C ASN A 109 10.28 20.06 -6.19
N ASP A 110 10.25 18.78 -5.81
CA ASP A 110 9.29 17.81 -6.35
C ASP A 110 7.83 18.20 -6.04
N LEU A 111 7.55 18.64 -4.81
CA LEU A 111 6.23 19.13 -4.41
C LEU A 111 5.81 20.36 -5.23
N ASP A 112 6.73 21.29 -5.45
CA ASP A 112 6.46 22.50 -6.22
C ASP A 112 6.21 22.18 -7.69
N HIS A 113 7.05 21.33 -8.29
CA HIS A 113 6.85 20.87 -9.67
C HIS A 113 5.48 20.23 -9.87
N ARG A 114 5.09 19.30 -8.99
CA ARG A 114 3.76 18.67 -9.08
C ARG A 114 2.62 19.65 -8.89
N TYR A 115 2.80 20.66 -8.04
CA TYR A 115 1.80 21.72 -7.86
C TYR A 115 1.66 22.57 -9.13
N GLN A 116 2.77 22.92 -9.78
CA GLN A 116 2.75 23.64 -11.06
C GLN A 116 2.12 22.79 -12.16
N ASP A 117 2.46 21.50 -12.25
CA ASP A 117 1.91 20.56 -13.22
C ASP A 117 0.40 20.39 -13.06
N ALA A 118 -0.07 20.11 -11.84
CA ALA A 118 -1.50 20.03 -11.57
C ALA A 118 -2.23 21.36 -11.86
N GLY A 119 -1.55 22.49 -11.66
CA GLY A 119 -2.03 23.80 -12.08
C GLY A 119 -2.16 23.92 -13.60
N ARG A 120 -1.16 23.48 -14.36
CA ARG A 120 -1.19 23.48 -15.84
C ARG A 120 -2.28 22.59 -16.39
N ASP A 121 -2.40 21.37 -15.87
CA ASP A 121 -3.43 20.41 -16.28
C ASP A 121 -4.84 20.95 -16.01
N GLU A 122 -5.06 21.58 -14.85
CA GLU A 122 -6.33 22.21 -14.52
C GLU A 122 -6.68 23.34 -15.51
N LEU A 123 -5.72 24.21 -15.83
CA LEU A 123 -5.92 25.28 -16.81
C LEU A 123 -6.21 24.72 -18.22
N GLN A 124 -5.53 23.65 -18.62
CA GLN A 124 -5.79 22.98 -19.90
C GLN A 124 -7.20 22.37 -19.94
N ARG A 125 -7.65 21.72 -18.85
CA ARG A 125 -9.02 21.20 -18.75
C ARG A 125 -10.06 22.30 -18.84
N PHE A 126 -9.91 23.43 -18.16
CA PHE A 126 -10.87 24.54 -18.31
C PHE A 126 -10.98 25.01 -19.75
N ASN A 127 -9.85 25.17 -20.44
CA ASN A 127 -9.83 25.55 -21.85
C ASN A 127 -10.37 24.47 -22.80
N ALA A 128 -10.45 23.21 -22.39
CA ALA A 128 -11.00 22.13 -23.21
C ALA A 128 -12.47 21.85 -22.94
N GLU A 129 -12.89 21.91 -21.67
CA GLU A 129 -14.18 21.41 -21.20
C GLU A 129 -15.22 22.52 -21.01
N ILE A 130 -14.82 23.77 -20.79
CA ILE A 130 -15.77 24.88 -20.64
C ILE A 130 -16.00 25.51 -22.01
N PRO A 131 -17.17 25.31 -22.64
CA PRO A 131 -17.48 25.93 -23.93
C PRO A 131 -17.60 27.45 -23.77
N LEU A 132 -16.66 28.19 -24.36
CA LEU A 132 -16.52 29.62 -24.14
C LEU A 132 -17.75 30.42 -24.59
N ASN A 133 -18.40 30.01 -25.67
CA ASN A 133 -19.62 30.64 -26.16
C ASN A 133 -20.77 30.58 -25.12
N ARG A 134 -20.98 29.41 -24.49
CA ARG A 134 -21.94 29.28 -23.39
C ARG A 134 -21.50 30.02 -22.13
N PHE A 135 -20.19 30.02 -21.86
CA PHE A 135 -19.63 30.72 -20.73
C PHE A 135 -19.90 32.23 -20.82
N VAL A 136 -19.63 32.87 -21.96
CA VAL A 136 -19.86 34.32 -22.10
C VAL A 136 -21.36 34.67 -22.06
N GLU A 137 -22.23 33.81 -22.62
CA GLU A 137 -23.69 33.96 -22.54
C GLU A 137 -24.19 33.98 -21.09
N ALA A 138 -23.67 33.08 -20.25
CA ALA A 138 -23.99 33.03 -18.82
C ALA A 138 -23.56 34.30 -18.06
N HIS A 139 -22.62 35.07 -18.62
CA HIS A 139 -22.14 36.34 -18.08
C HIS A 139 -22.75 37.56 -18.79
N GLY A 140 -23.88 37.37 -19.49
CA GLY A 140 -24.67 38.45 -20.07
C GLY A 140 -24.19 38.95 -21.43
N TRP A 141 -23.24 38.27 -22.08
CA TRP A 141 -22.89 38.58 -23.46
C TRP A 141 -23.91 37.97 -24.43
N THR A 142 -24.26 38.70 -25.48
CA THR A 142 -25.28 38.28 -26.45
C THR A 142 -24.69 38.02 -27.83
N LEU A 143 -25.13 36.94 -28.47
CA LEU A 143 -24.72 36.59 -29.83
C LEU A 143 -25.29 37.59 -30.84
N ASP A 144 -24.42 38.11 -31.70
CA ASP A 144 -24.76 38.96 -32.84
C ASP A 144 -24.80 38.09 -34.11
N ASP A 145 -25.96 37.48 -34.38
CA ASP A 145 -26.15 36.56 -35.50
C ASP A 145 -25.85 37.21 -36.87
N LYS A 146 -26.03 38.53 -36.98
CA LYS A 146 -25.87 39.27 -38.23
C LYS A 146 -24.39 39.49 -38.58
N GLU A 147 -23.56 39.72 -37.55
CA GLU A 147 -22.12 39.93 -37.71
C GLU A 147 -21.28 38.68 -37.43
N SER A 148 -21.93 37.56 -37.12
CA SER A 148 -21.30 36.26 -36.99
C SER A 148 -21.03 35.63 -38.36
N THR A 149 -19.99 34.82 -38.43
CA THR A 149 -19.62 34.04 -39.61
C THR A 149 -19.66 32.55 -39.28
N ARG A 150 -19.58 31.69 -40.30
CA ARG A 150 -19.59 30.22 -40.12
C ARG A 150 -18.50 29.69 -39.17
N THR A 151 -17.41 30.44 -38.98
CA THR A 151 -16.25 30.01 -38.18
C THR A 151 -15.97 30.88 -36.96
N TRP A 152 -16.63 32.04 -36.87
CA TRP A 152 -16.44 33.02 -35.81
C TRP A 152 -17.78 33.60 -35.38
N GLU A 153 -18.14 33.38 -34.12
CA GLU A 153 -19.33 33.93 -33.49
C GLU A 153 -18.98 35.28 -32.85
N LYS A 154 -19.74 36.33 -33.16
CA LYS A 154 -19.54 37.65 -32.59
C LYS A 154 -20.46 37.85 -31.40
N TYR A 155 -19.90 38.28 -30.27
CA TYR A 155 -20.64 38.54 -29.04
C TYR A 155 -20.52 39.99 -28.62
N ARG A 156 -21.59 40.56 -28.06
CA ARG A 156 -21.65 41.93 -27.51
C ARG A 156 -21.80 41.89 -26.00
N SER A 157 -21.01 42.70 -25.30
CA SER A 157 -21.19 42.90 -23.86
C SER A 157 -22.37 43.85 -23.60
N PRO A 158 -22.94 43.85 -22.38
CA PRO A 158 -23.91 44.87 -21.98
C PRO A 158 -23.38 46.31 -22.06
N ALA A 159 -22.06 46.49 -22.00
CA ALA A 159 -21.40 47.79 -22.10
C ALA A 159 -21.13 48.22 -23.56
N GLY A 160 -21.41 47.36 -24.54
CA GLY A 160 -21.23 47.65 -25.98
C GLY A 160 -19.90 47.17 -26.58
N ASP A 161 -19.04 46.54 -25.79
CA ASP A 161 -17.80 45.92 -26.27
C ASP A 161 -18.09 44.68 -27.11
N SER A 162 -17.17 44.29 -27.99
CA SER A 162 -17.39 43.14 -28.86
C SER A 162 -16.19 42.24 -29.02
N ILE A 163 -16.42 40.96 -28.72
CA ILE A 163 -15.46 39.88 -28.93
C ILE A 163 -15.92 39.01 -30.08
N VAL A 164 -14.97 38.27 -30.67
CA VAL A 164 -15.30 37.15 -31.54
C VAL A 164 -14.70 35.87 -30.98
N ILE A 165 -15.47 34.79 -31.04
CA ILE A 165 -15.15 33.48 -30.50
C ILE A 165 -15.06 32.50 -31.66
N SER A 166 -14.01 31.68 -31.70
CA SER A 166 -13.94 30.50 -32.56
C SER A 166 -14.33 29.29 -31.72
N PRO A 167 -15.54 28.73 -31.90
CA PRO A 167 -16.02 27.61 -31.10
C PRO A 167 -15.09 26.39 -31.22
N ASP A 168 -14.61 26.11 -32.44
CA ASP A 168 -13.71 24.98 -32.72
C ASP A 168 -12.37 25.07 -31.97
N LYS A 169 -11.89 26.28 -31.69
CA LYS A 169 -10.60 26.53 -31.02
C LYS A 169 -10.77 26.88 -29.55
N ASN A 170 -12.01 26.99 -29.08
CA ASN A 170 -12.39 27.52 -27.77
C ASN A 170 -11.61 28.79 -27.37
N PHE A 171 -11.46 29.70 -28.34
CA PHE A 171 -10.57 30.85 -28.29
C PHE A 171 -11.32 32.13 -28.70
N TYR A 172 -11.06 33.24 -28.00
CA TYR A 172 -11.64 34.55 -28.30
C TYR A 172 -10.58 35.63 -28.49
N PHE A 173 -11.01 36.75 -29.10
CA PHE A 173 -10.27 38.00 -29.09
C PHE A 173 -11.20 39.22 -29.12
N HIS A 174 -10.78 40.31 -28.49
CA HIS A 174 -11.51 41.58 -28.50
C HIS A 174 -11.11 42.46 -29.70
N GLN A 175 -12.10 43.01 -30.42
CA GLN A 175 -11.88 43.83 -31.62
C GLN A 175 -11.96 45.34 -31.32
N GLN A 176 -11.04 45.88 -30.53
CA GLN A 176 -10.94 47.34 -30.39
C GLN A 176 -9.53 47.96 -30.43
N ASN A 177 -8.43 47.20 -30.30
CA ASN A 177 -7.07 47.59 -30.74
C ASN A 177 -6.10 46.44 -30.41
N LYS A 178 -5.22 46.11 -31.35
CA LYS A 178 -4.59 44.79 -31.46
C LYS A 178 -3.67 44.42 -30.28
N ASP A 179 -3.84 43.15 -29.86
CA ASP A 179 -2.88 42.21 -29.27
C ASP A 179 -2.86 41.90 -27.76
N GLN A 180 -3.58 42.61 -26.90
CA GLN A 180 -3.49 42.32 -25.45
C GLN A 180 -4.65 41.50 -24.85
N ASP A 181 -5.87 41.61 -25.39
CA ASP A 181 -7.05 40.90 -24.87
C ASP A 181 -7.52 39.79 -25.83
N LYS A 182 -6.88 38.62 -25.68
CA LYS A 182 -7.16 37.39 -26.44
C LYS A 182 -6.81 36.18 -25.58
N GLY A 183 -7.51 35.07 -25.79
CA GLY A 183 -7.22 33.83 -25.07
C GLY A 183 -8.38 32.84 -25.03
N GLY A 184 -8.35 31.94 -24.06
CA GLY A 184 -9.45 31.03 -23.76
C GLY A 184 -10.29 31.52 -22.58
N VAL A 185 -11.05 30.61 -21.97
CA VAL A 185 -11.94 30.94 -20.84
C VAL A 185 -11.21 31.54 -19.63
N ILE A 186 -9.92 31.20 -19.44
CA ILE A 186 -9.09 31.74 -18.37
C ILE A 186 -8.85 33.24 -18.56
N GLN A 187 -8.34 33.63 -19.74
CA GLN A 187 -8.07 35.05 -20.03
C GLN A 187 -9.36 35.86 -20.02
N PHE A 188 -10.46 35.29 -20.54
CA PHE A 188 -11.76 35.93 -20.51
C PHE A 188 -12.22 36.20 -19.08
N THR A 189 -12.09 35.21 -18.19
CA THR A 189 -12.49 35.34 -16.79
C THR A 189 -11.62 36.37 -16.06
N GLN A 190 -10.31 36.38 -16.31
CA GLN A 190 -9.42 37.40 -15.75
C GLN A 190 -9.82 38.81 -16.16
N ALA A 191 -10.00 39.05 -17.46
CA ALA A 191 -10.24 40.37 -18.01
C ALA A 191 -11.68 40.86 -17.77
N HIS A 192 -12.68 40.03 -18.04
CA HIS A 192 -14.08 40.44 -18.19
C HIS A 192 -15.00 40.01 -17.06
N VAL A 193 -14.61 39.03 -16.24
CA VAL A 193 -15.43 38.56 -15.10
C VAL A 193 -14.88 39.09 -13.78
N LEU A 194 -13.56 39.01 -13.59
CA LEU A 194 -12.87 39.40 -12.36
C LEU A 194 -12.19 40.77 -12.44
N ASN A 195 -12.33 41.50 -13.55
CA ASN A 195 -11.75 42.83 -13.76
C ASN A 195 -10.24 42.89 -13.49
N ASN A 196 -9.46 42.15 -14.27
CA ASN A 196 -8.01 41.91 -14.12
C ASN A 196 -7.64 41.14 -12.85
N GLY A 197 -8.45 40.12 -12.52
CA GLY A 197 -8.23 39.26 -11.36
C GLY A 197 -6.97 38.38 -11.46
N SER A 198 -6.51 37.91 -10.30
CA SER A 198 -5.37 36.99 -10.23
C SER A 198 -5.69 35.64 -10.88
N LEU A 199 -4.65 34.93 -11.35
CA LEU A 199 -4.81 33.56 -11.86
C LEU A 199 -5.39 32.63 -10.77
N GLY A 200 -5.06 32.88 -9.50
CA GLY A 200 -5.58 32.10 -8.37
C GLY A 200 -7.08 32.27 -8.18
N ASP A 201 -7.61 33.49 -8.29
CA ASP A 201 -9.04 33.76 -8.15
C ASP A 201 -9.81 33.29 -9.38
N THR A 202 -9.21 33.39 -10.56
CA THR A 202 -9.73 32.81 -11.81
C THR A 202 -9.93 31.30 -11.68
N ARG A 203 -8.91 30.58 -11.17
CA ARG A 203 -9.01 29.14 -10.91
C ARG A 203 -10.09 28.79 -9.90
N LYS A 204 -10.38 29.64 -8.91
CA LYS A 204 -11.47 29.41 -7.95
C LYS A 204 -12.83 29.60 -8.62
N TYR A 205 -12.98 30.69 -9.37
CA TYR A 205 -14.21 31.03 -10.08
C TYR A 205 -14.60 29.95 -11.09
N LEU A 206 -13.66 29.53 -11.94
CA LEU A 206 -13.91 28.52 -12.98
C LEU A 206 -14.25 27.14 -12.41
N ARG A 207 -13.69 26.77 -11.25
CA ARG A 207 -14.09 25.54 -10.53
C ARG A 207 -15.55 25.59 -10.09
N ASP A 208 -15.94 26.70 -9.48
CA ASP A 208 -17.32 26.88 -9.03
C ASP A 208 -18.31 26.86 -10.20
N PHE A 209 -17.97 27.57 -11.29
CA PHE A 209 -18.78 27.63 -12.49
C PHE A 209 -18.94 26.26 -13.19
N SER A 210 -17.85 25.50 -13.36
CA SER A 210 -17.88 24.19 -14.02
C SER A 210 -18.50 23.08 -13.17
N GLY A 211 -18.84 23.38 -11.91
CA GLY A 211 -19.17 22.34 -10.92
C GLY A 211 -18.00 21.41 -10.62
N ASP A 212 -16.80 21.73 -11.11
CA ASP A 212 -15.58 20.97 -10.89
C ASP A 212 -15.10 21.25 -9.46
N LYS A 213 -15.18 20.23 -8.60
CA LYS A 213 -14.51 20.32 -7.31
C LYS A 213 -13.02 20.31 -7.60
N ARG A 214 -12.24 21.17 -6.91
CA ARG A 214 -10.75 21.07 -6.89
C ARG A 214 -10.43 19.58 -6.86
N PRO A 215 -9.56 19.03 -7.75
CA PRO A 215 -9.27 17.60 -7.77
C PRO A 215 -9.14 17.20 -6.33
N GLY A 216 -10.09 16.37 -5.85
CA GLY A 216 -10.16 16.05 -4.43
C GLY A 216 -8.76 15.65 -4.01
N TRP A 217 -8.33 16.01 -2.79
CA TRP A 217 -7.08 15.48 -2.26
C TRP A 217 -7.11 13.97 -2.46
N LYS A 218 -6.44 13.54 -3.51
CA LYS A 218 -6.23 12.17 -3.93
C LYS A 218 -4.74 12.09 -3.78
N MET A 219 -4.32 11.47 -2.68
CA MET A 219 -2.93 11.15 -2.47
C MET A 219 -2.39 10.58 -3.79
N PRO A 220 -1.44 11.24 -4.47
CA PRO A 220 -0.52 10.45 -5.26
C PRO A 220 0.13 9.53 -4.22
N VAL A 221 0.09 8.22 -4.43
CA VAL A 221 0.80 7.25 -3.58
C VAL A 221 2.29 7.54 -3.72
N GLN A 222 2.75 8.57 -3.03
CA GLN A 222 4.13 8.91 -2.87
C GLN A 222 4.57 8.25 -1.59
N SER A 223 4.94 6.98 -1.71
CA SER A 223 5.62 6.29 -0.63
C SER A 223 7.08 6.75 -0.56
N ARG A 224 7.31 8.02 -0.22
CA ARG A 224 8.58 8.44 0.39
C ARG A 224 8.47 8.15 1.89
N SER A 225 9.41 7.33 2.34
CA SER A 225 9.41 6.55 3.58
C SER A 225 9.65 7.39 4.84
N ALA A 226 8.87 7.10 5.88
CA ALA A 226 9.41 6.86 7.20
C ALA A 226 8.53 5.93 8.03
N ASP A 227 9.18 4.95 8.64
CA ASP A 227 8.61 3.91 9.49
C ASP A 227 8.03 4.51 10.79
N VAL A 228 6.70 4.46 10.99
CA VAL A 228 6.04 3.90 12.19
C VAL A 228 4.60 3.53 11.80
N VAL A 229 4.39 2.28 11.36
CA VAL A 229 3.05 1.68 11.47
C VAL A 229 2.80 1.48 12.97
N LYS A 230 1.84 2.21 13.56
CA LYS A 230 1.26 1.82 14.85
C LYS A 230 0.54 0.48 14.61
N LEU A 231 1.27 -0.61 14.77
CA LEU A 231 0.70 -1.94 14.74
C LEU A 231 -0.30 -2.04 15.89
N THR A 232 -1.50 -2.53 15.58
CA THR A 232 -2.45 -3.01 16.59
C THR A 232 -1.73 -3.95 17.56
N GLN A 233 -2.10 -3.94 18.84
CA GLN A 233 -1.54 -4.86 19.82
C GLN A 233 -1.84 -6.31 19.39
N ILE A 234 -0.84 -6.98 18.79
CA ILE A 234 -0.94 -8.40 18.40
C ILE A 234 -0.58 -9.22 19.64
N GLU A 235 -1.53 -10.01 20.13
CA GLU A 235 -1.32 -10.94 21.24
C GLU A 235 -0.39 -12.09 20.82
N ASP A 236 0.54 -12.47 21.69
CA ASP A 236 1.36 -13.67 21.49
C ASP A 236 0.59 -14.94 21.89
N ARG A 237 0.20 -15.73 20.89
CA ARG A 237 -0.53 -16.99 21.03
C ARG A 237 0.38 -18.20 21.06
N LYS A 238 1.68 -18.04 21.37
CA LYS A 238 2.65 -19.16 21.47
C LYS A 238 2.18 -20.27 22.42
N ALA A 239 1.50 -19.93 23.51
CA ALA A 239 0.92 -20.90 24.43
C ALA A 239 -0.22 -21.72 23.78
N GLU A 240 -1.20 -21.06 23.16
CA GLU A 240 -2.29 -21.73 22.43
C GLU A 240 -1.76 -22.66 21.33
N TRP A 241 -0.74 -22.20 20.59
CA TRP A 241 -0.12 -22.99 19.53
C TRP A 241 0.54 -24.27 20.06
N LYS A 242 1.17 -24.22 21.25
CA LYS A 242 1.81 -25.38 21.88
C LYS A 242 0.79 -26.44 22.32
N GLU A 243 -0.43 -26.04 22.64
CA GLU A 243 -1.52 -26.96 23.02
C GLU A 243 -2.14 -27.69 21.81
N LEU A 244 -1.91 -27.21 20.59
CA LEU A 244 -2.38 -27.93 19.40
C LEU A 244 -1.68 -29.27 19.26
N SER A 245 -2.45 -30.27 18.83
CA SER A 245 -1.92 -31.61 18.63
C SER A 245 -0.87 -31.63 17.51
N PRO A 246 0.16 -32.48 17.60
CA PRO A 246 0.97 -32.85 16.45
C PRO A 246 0.11 -33.37 15.29
N LEU A 247 0.68 -33.45 14.10
CA LEU A 247 -0.01 -33.94 12.90
C LEU A 247 -0.67 -35.30 13.13
N SER A 248 -2.01 -35.29 13.14
CA SER A 248 -2.84 -36.49 13.24
C SER A 248 -2.79 -37.34 11.96
N PRO A 249 -3.14 -38.64 12.01
CA PRO A 249 -3.21 -39.47 10.81
C PRO A 249 -4.13 -38.92 9.70
N LYS A 250 -5.25 -38.27 10.07
CA LYS A 250 -6.16 -37.62 9.11
C LYS A 250 -5.53 -36.40 8.45
N SER A 251 -4.79 -35.58 9.21
CA SER A 251 -4.06 -34.42 8.69
C SER A 251 -2.90 -34.84 7.78
N ILE A 252 -2.16 -35.89 8.16
CA ILE A 252 -1.11 -36.48 7.33
C ILE A 252 -1.72 -37.00 6.03
N HIS A 253 -2.80 -37.79 6.09
CA HIS A 253 -3.49 -38.29 4.92
C HIS A 253 -3.95 -37.16 3.98
N TYR A 254 -4.43 -36.04 4.52
CA TYR A 254 -4.76 -34.87 3.71
C TYR A 254 -3.54 -34.31 2.96
N LEU A 255 -2.42 -34.10 3.67
CA LEU A 255 -1.20 -33.56 3.07
C LEU A 255 -0.59 -34.53 2.03
N THR A 256 -0.62 -35.83 2.30
CA THR A 256 -0.05 -36.82 1.38
C THR A 256 -1.01 -37.16 0.25
N ALA A 257 -2.15 -37.79 0.55
CA ALA A 257 -3.04 -38.35 -0.46
C ALA A 257 -3.83 -37.30 -1.25
N LEU A 258 -4.16 -36.15 -0.66
CA LEU A 258 -4.94 -35.11 -1.35
C LEU A 258 -4.09 -33.94 -1.85
N ARG A 259 -2.92 -33.69 -1.25
CA ARG A 259 -2.04 -32.58 -1.63
C ARG A 259 -0.74 -33.03 -2.30
N GLY A 260 -0.42 -34.33 -2.33
CA GLY A 260 0.74 -34.86 -3.04
C GLY A 260 2.08 -34.58 -2.34
N LEU A 261 2.06 -34.21 -1.05
CA LEU A 261 3.30 -34.03 -0.29
C LEU A 261 3.84 -35.40 0.14
N GLU A 262 5.10 -35.64 -0.16
CA GLU A 262 5.80 -36.87 0.19
C GLU A 262 6.09 -36.95 1.70
N PRO A 263 6.14 -38.17 2.28
CA PRO A 263 6.48 -38.37 3.68
C PRO A 263 7.81 -37.71 4.09
N GLU A 264 8.80 -37.66 3.19
CA GLU A 264 10.11 -37.05 3.41
C GLU A 264 9.98 -35.53 3.62
N THR A 265 9.12 -34.86 2.85
CA THR A 265 8.81 -33.43 3.01
C THR A 265 8.16 -33.18 4.37
N LEU A 266 7.24 -34.05 4.79
CA LEU A 266 6.62 -33.94 6.11
C LEU A 266 7.61 -34.26 7.24
N ALA A 267 8.56 -35.18 7.03
CA ALA A 267 9.62 -35.44 7.99
C ALA A 267 10.57 -34.23 8.12
N ALA A 268 10.82 -33.52 7.03
CA ALA A 268 11.66 -32.33 6.98
C ALA A 268 11.01 -31.11 7.64
N TYR A 269 9.73 -30.84 7.38
CA TYR A 269 9.07 -29.57 7.79
C TYR A 269 7.90 -29.74 8.77
N GLY A 270 7.48 -30.98 9.05
CA GLY A 270 6.28 -31.28 9.84
C GLY A 270 6.33 -30.80 11.30
N LYS A 271 7.53 -30.52 11.84
CA LYS A 271 7.68 -29.92 13.18
C LYS A 271 7.02 -28.53 13.27
N SER A 272 6.92 -27.81 12.17
CA SER A 272 6.27 -26.48 12.08
C SER A 272 4.75 -26.57 11.87
N ILE A 273 4.17 -27.77 11.82
CA ILE A 273 2.78 -28.01 11.46
C ILE A 273 2.06 -28.69 12.63
N ARG A 274 0.78 -28.33 12.84
CA ARG A 274 -0.07 -28.92 13.88
C ARG A 274 -1.40 -29.37 13.31
N THR A 275 -2.17 -30.09 14.12
CA THR A 275 -3.56 -30.41 13.86
C THR A 275 -4.46 -29.57 14.76
N ASP A 276 -5.37 -28.83 14.13
CA ASP A 276 -6.48 -28.13 14.79
C ASP A 276 -7.74 -28.99 14.65
N ILE A 277 -8.26 -29.46 15.79
CA ILE A 277 -9.40 -30.36 15.86
C ILE A 277 -10.66 -29.55 16.17
N HIS A 278 -11.57 -29.52 15.20
CA HIS A 278 -12.90 -28.92 15.38
C HIS A 278 -13.93 -30.00 15.68
N GLN A 279 -14.67 -29.83 16.78
CA GLN A 279 -15.79 -30.69 17.14
C GLN A 279 -17.06 -30.18 16.46
N THR A 280 -17.67 -30.98 15.58
CA THR A 280 -18.95 -30.58 14.96
C THR A 280 -20.10 -30.75 15.95
N GLU A 281 -21.02 -29.78 16.02
CA GLU A 281 -22.29 -29.95 16.71
C GLU A 281 -23.11 -31.09 16.08
N LYS A 282 -24.02 -31.70 16.87
CA LYS A 282 -24.93 -32.75 16.40
C LYS A 282 -25.77 -32.23 15.22
N GLY A 283 -25.52 -32.71 14.00
CA GLY A 283 -26.42 -32.53 12.86
C GLY A 283 -25.80 -32.02 11.55
N LEU A 284 -24.53 -31.59 11.52
CA LEU A 284 -23.85 -31.22 10.28
C LEU A 284 -23.01 -32.39 9.76
N HIS A 285 -23.65 -33.32 9.05
CA HIS A 285 -22.96 -34.44 8.41
C HIS A 285 -22.57 -34.07 6.98
N PRO A 286 -21.29 -34.18 6.57
CA PRO A 286 -20.95 -34.35 5.17
C PRO A 286 -21.72 -35.54 4.60
N ALA A 287 -22.16 -35.46 3.34
CA ALA A 287 -22.95 -36.52 2.71
C ALA A 287 -22.28 -37.89 2.87
N GLY A 288 -22.93 -38.81 3.62
CA GLY A 288 -22.50 -40.21 3.77
C GLY A 288 -22.19 -40.72 5.19
N VAL A 289 -22.38 -39.94 6.26
CA VAL A 289 -22.16 -40.41 7.65
C VAL A 289 -23.47 -40.61 8.40
N ALA A 290 -23.62 -41.76 9.05
CA ALA A 290 -24.82 -42.13 9.82
C ALA A 290 -25.13 -41.12 10.95
N PRO A 291 -26.41 -40.79 11.20
CA PRO A 291 -26.79 -39.82 12.22
C PRO A 291 -26.54 -40.39 13.63
N GLY A 292 -25.89 -39.62 14.51
CA GLY A 292 -25.91 -39.92 15.96
C GLY A 292 -24.64 -39.68 16.77
N LYS A 293 -23.49 -39.35 16.16
CA LYS A 293 -22.30 -38.87 16.89
C LYS A 293 -21.73 -37.64 16.19
N GLY A 294 -21.44 -36.57 16.95
CA GLY A 294 -20.64 -35.46 16.44
C GLY A 294 -19.31 -36.01 15.90
N GLY A 295 -18.86 -35.50 14.77
CA GLY A 295 -17.59 -35.88 14.15
C GLY A 295 -16.46 -34.95 14.57
N GLU A 296 -15.25 -35.51 14.61
CA GLU A 296 -14.03 -34.72 14.73
C GLU A 296 -13.47 -34.40 13.35
N LEU A 297 -13.32 -33.10 13.10
CA LEU A 297 -12.77 -32.52 11.89
C LEU A 297 -11.33 -32.10 12.17
N HIS A 298 -10.37 -32.67 11.43
CA HIS A 298 -8.94 -32.44 11.65
C HIS A 298 -8.39 -31.56 10.54
N ASN A 299 -8.13 -30.30 10.86
CA ASN A 299 -7.46 -29.36 9.97
C ASN A 299 -5.96 -29.41 10.19
N VAL A 300 -5.21 -29.18 9.13
CA VAL A 300 -3.80 -28.80 9.23
C VAL A 300 -3.74 -27.33 9.64
N ALA A 301 -2.90 -27.03 10.62
CA ALA A 301 -2.65 -25.70 11.12
C ALA A 301 -1.20 -25.27 10.84
N PHE A 302 -1.03 -24.04 10.34
CA PHE A 302 0.27 -23.43 10.05
C PHE A 302 0.42 -22.15 10.87
N ALA A 303 1.40 -22.07 11.76
CA ALA A 303 1.60 -20.89 12.60
C ALA A 303 2.01 -19.67 11.77
N HIS A 304 1.36 -18.54 12.01
CA HIS A 304 1.76 -17.26 11.46
C HIS A 304 2.47 -16.43 12.52
N VAL A 305 3.66 -15.96 12.14
CA VAL A 305 4.50 -15.04 12.90
C VAL A 305 4.16 -13.62 12.46
N ALA A 306 3.99 -12.72 13.42
CA ALA A 306 3.91 -11.30 13.17
C ALA A 306 4.84 -10.53 14.12
N ILE A 307 5.12 -9.28 13.78
CA ILE A 307 5.87 -8.37 14.64
C ILE A 307 4.88 -7.64 15.55
N ASP A 308 5.11 -7.65 16.86
CA ASP A 308 4.31 -6.93 17.85
C ASP A 308 4.71 -5.44 17.95
N LYS A 309 4.08 -4.72 18.90
CA LYS A 309 4.34 -3.29 19.14
C LYS A 309 5.77 -2.98 19.58
N ASP A 310 6.45 -3.94 20.20
CA ASP A 310 7.82 -3.82 20.73
C ASP A 310 8.85 -4.32 19.69
N ASN A 311 8.41 -4.50 18.43
CA ASN A 311 9.15 -5.09 17.33
C ASN A 311 9.61 -6.53 17.60
N LYS A 312 8.90 -7.28 18.44
CA LYS A 312 9.21 -8.67 18.73
C LYS A 312 8.39 -9.62 17.86
N PRO A 313 9.01 -10.71 17.39
CA PRO A 313 8.33 -11.77 16.65
C PRO A 313 7.45 -12.60 17.60
N VAL A 314 6.15 -12.66 17.32
CA VAL A 314 5.16 -13.39 18.13
C VAL A 314 4.35 -14.35 17.27
N ILE A 315 3.82 -15.43 17.87
CA ILE A 315 2.86 -16.29 17.17
C ILE A 315 1.51 -15.59 17.21
N ALA A 316 1.12 -14.98 16.08
CA ALA A 316 -0.05 -14.13 15.99
C ALA A 316 -1.35 -14.93 15.80
N GLY A 317 -1.24 -16.14 15.26
CA GLY A 317 -2.36 -16.99 14.89
C GLY A 317 -1.92 -18.16 14.00
N TRP A 318 -2.87 -18.85 13.37
CA TRP A 318 -2.58 -19.91 12.41
C TRP A 318 -3.60 -20.01 11.28
N GLU A 319 -3.11 -20.38 10.09
CA GLU A 319 -3.92 -20.75 8.93
C GLU A 319 -4.42 -22.18 9.08
N LYS A 320 -5.70 -22.42 8.77
CA LYS A 320 -6.36 -23.74 8.84
C LYS A 320 -6.69 -24.24 7.44
N LYS A 321 -6.28 -25.46 7.11
CA LYS A 321 -6.57 -26.12 5.83
C LYS A 321 -6.96 -27.58 6.01
N GLY A 322 -7.91 -28.06 5.21
CA GLY A 322 -8.20 -29.48 5.12
C GLY A 322 -9.01 -29.88 3.86
N PRO A 323 -9.56 -31.11 3.82
CA PRO A 323 -10.40 -31.64 2.73
C PRO A 323 -11.78 -30.97 2.52
N GLY A 324 -12.42 -30.40 3.55
CA GLY A 324 -13.73 -29.75 3.47
C GLY A 324 -13.70 -28.39 2.75
N LYS A 325 -14.83 -27.97 2.15
CA LYS A 325 -14.98 -26.67 1.48
C LYS A 325 -15.61 -25.58 2.37
N GLU A 326 -15.98 -25.92 3.60
CA GLU A 326 -16.63 -25.00 4.54
C GLU A 326 -15.64 -23.99 5.14
N LYS A 327 -16.11 -22.76 5.38
CA LYS A 327 -15.31 -21.68 5.99
C LYS A 327 -14.93 -21.95 7.46
N THR A 328 -15.71 -22.78 8.15
CA THR A 328 -15.40 -23.29 9.50
C THR A 328 -14.18 -24.23 9.50
N PHE A 329 -13.89 -24.80 8.33
CA PHE A 329 -12.91 -25.84 8.13
C PHE A 329 -11.63 -25.33 7.44
N ASN A 330 -11.76 -24.43 6.47
CA ASN A 330 -10.63 -23.64 5.95
C ASN A 330 -10.75 -22.18 6.39
N GLY A 331 -9.70 -21.62 6.99
CA GLY A 331 -9.77 -20.26 7.48
C GLY A 331 -8.56 -19.86 8.28
N PHE A 332 -8.77 -19.00 9.27
CA PHE A 332 -7.71 -18.44 10.09
C PHE A 332 -8.16 -18.34 11.54
N HIS A 333 -7.26 -18.59 12.48
CA HIS A 333 -7.44 -18.32 13.91
C HIS A 333 -6.44 -17.25 14.35
N GLY A 334 -6.89 -16.25 15.11
CA GLY A 334 -6.05 -15.12 15.52
C GLY A 334 -5.73 -14.15 14.35
N HIS A 335 -4.54 -13.56 14.39
CA HIS A 335 -4.09 -12.55 13.43
C HIS A 335 -3.18 -13.12 12.35
N ARG A 336 -3.35 -12.63 11.12
CA ARG A 336 -2.51 -13.00 9.99
C ARG A 336 -1.11 -12.40 10.13
N GLY A 337 -0.13 -13.21 9.75
CA GLY A 337 1.28 -12.83 9.62
C GLY A 337 1.92 -13.63 8.47
N ILE A 338 3.15 -14.09 8.64
CA ILE A 338 3.83 -15.00 7.71
C ILE A 338 4.03 -16.37 8.35
N ALA A 339 3.86 -17.47 7.61
CA ALA A 339 4.23 -18.79 8.10
C ALA A 339 5.65 -19.14 7.62
N VAL A 340 6.49 -19.66 8.51
CA VAL A 340 7.90 -19.96 8.23
C VAL A 340 8.15 -21.46 8.40
N PHE A 341 8.64 -22.10 7.35
CA PHE A 341 8.95 -23.53 7.30
C PHE A 341 10.47 -23.72 7.30
N LYS A 342 10.97 -24.27 8.40
CA LYS A 342 12.39 -24.56 8.62
C LYS A 342 12.62 -26.06 8.48
N HIS A 343 13.71 -26.45 7.81
CA HIS A 343 14.15 -27.83 7.73
C HIS A 343 14.43 -28.43 9.13
N LYS A 344 14.21 -29.73 9.31
CA LYS A 344 14.39 -30.42 10.60
C LYS A 344 15.81 -30.33 11.18
N ASP A 345 16.80 -30.12 10.32
CA ASP A 345 18.23 -30.05 10.66
C ASP A 345 18.63 -28.67 11.20
N PHE A 346 17.74 -27.68 11.14
CA PHE A 346 17.87 -26.49 11.97
C PHE A 346 17.64 -26.85 13.45
N ASP A 347 18.45 -26.26 14.33
CA ASP A 347 18.32 -26.39 15.78
C ASP A 347 16.96 -25.83 16.23
N ASN A 348 15.94 -26.68 16.17
CA ASN A 348 14.57 -26.39 16.58
C ASN A 348 14.43 -26.49 18.10
N ALA A 349 15.39 -25.95 18.85
CA ALA A 349 15.18 -25.71 20.26
C ALA A 349 14.03 -24.71 20.40
N ASP A 350 12.95 -25.10 21.06
CA ASP A 350 11.76 -24.27 21.36
C ASP A 350 12.10 -22.94 22.11
N GLU A 351 13.36 -22.80 22.51
CA GLU A 351 13.99 -21.65 23.16
C GLU A 351 14.26 -20.48 22.21
N ARG A 352 14.46 -20.72 20.90
CA ARG A 352 14.73 -19.64 19.92
C ARG A 352 13.44 -18.98 19.40
N GLY A 353 13.55 -17.72 19.00
CA GLY A 353 12.44 -16.95 18.41
C GLY A 353 11.98 -17.55 17.08
N PRO A 354 10.70 -17.40 16.70
CA PRO A 354 10.19 -18.01 15.47
C PRO A 354 10.83 -17.42 14.20
N ASP A 355 11.43 -16.24 14.28
CA ASP A 355 12.17 -15.51 13.25
C ASP A 355 13.69 -15.74 13.25
N ASP A 356 14.25 -16.47 14.22
CA ASP A 356 15.68 -16.75 14.30
C ASP A 356 15.98 -18.05 13.53
N ILE A 357 16.68 -17.93 12.40
CA ILE A 357 16.90 -19.02 11.43
C ILE A 357 18.39 -19.35 11.26
N GLU A 358 19.29 -18.84 12.10
CA GLU A 358 20.75 -19.11 12.16
C GLU A 358 21.51 -18.96 10.82
N PHE A 359 21.24 -19.81 9.84
CA PHE A 359 21.77 -19.77 8.48
C PHE A 359 20.65 -19.90 7.44
N CYS A 360 20.42 -18.83 6.66
CA CYS A 360 19.49 -18.86 5.53
C CYS A 360 20.27 -18.59 4.24
N GLN A 361 20.37 -19.57 3.35
CA GLN A 361 20.97 -19.36 2.03
C GLN A 361 19.95 -18.73 1.08
N LYS A 362 18.75 -19.33 0.98
CA LYS A 362 17.65 -18.82 0.17
C LYS A 362 16.39 -18.69 1.00
N MET A 363 15.66 -17.61 0.77
CA MET A 363 14.32 -17.40 1.32
C MET A 363 13.30 -17.45 0.17
N ILE A 364 12.43 -18.44 0.17
CA ILE A 364 11.46 -18.70 -0.90
C ILE A 364 10.08 -18.28 -0.43
N LEU A 365 9.50 -17.25 -1.07
CA LEU A 365 8.20 -16.69 -0.72
C LEU A 365 7.11 -17.31 -1.60
N CYS A 366 6.07 -17.89 -0.99
CA CYS A 366 4.93 -18.50 -1.65
C CYS A 366 3.61 -17.89 -1.13
N GLU A 367 2.53 -17.97 -1.90
CA GLU A 367 1.24 -17.40 -1.50
C GLU A 367 0.61 -18.13 -0.32
N SER A 368 0.69 -19.46 -0.33
CA SER A 368 0.05 -20.33 0.65
C SER A 368 1.04 -21.29 1.31
N SER A 369 0.66 -21.76 2.50
CA SER A 369 1.45 -22.71 3.28
C SER A 369 1.63 -24.06 2.57
N ILE A 370 0.63 -24.47 1.78
CA ILE A 370 0.71 -25.72 1.02
C ILE A 370 1.62 -25.54 -0.20
N ASP A 371 1.62 -24.37 -0.83
CA ASP A 371 2.54 -24.07 -1.94
C ASP A 371 3.98 -23.97 -1.46
N ALA A 372 4.22 -23.39 -0.29
CA ALA A 372 5.53 -23.36 0.34
C ALA A 372 6.11 -24.77 0.53
N LEU A 373 5.32 -25.70 1.07
CA LEU A 373 5.71 -27.11 1.23
C LEU A 373 5.86 -27.82 -0.12
N SER A 374 4.99 -27.52 -1.08
CA SER A 374 5.05 -28.11 -2.42
C SER A 374 6.33 -27.67 -3.15
N LYS A 375 6.70 -26.40 -3.02
CA LYS A 375 7.92 -25.84 -3.59
C LYS A 375 9.15 -26.43 -2.91
N ALA A 376 9.12 -26.61 -1.58
CA ALA A 376 10.20 -27.26 -0.84
C ALA A 376 10.47 -28.68 -1.34
N GLN A 377 9.41 -29.45 -1.60
CA GLN A 377 9.54 -30.78 -2.18
C GLN A 377 10.18 -30.77 -3.57
N MET A 378 9.76 -29.84 -4.44
CA MET A 378 10.33 -29.72 -5.78
C MET A 378 11.80 -29.29 -5.78
N ASP A 379 12.18 -28.48 -4.79
CA ASP A 379 13.54 -28.03 -4.58
C ASP A 379 14.39 -29.09 -3.83
N GLY A 380 13.85 -30.26 -3.51
CA GLY A 380 14.59 -31.34 -2.86
C GLY A 380 14.86 -31.12 -1.36
N CYS A 381 14.08 -30.25 -0.70
CA CYS A 381 14.12 -30.01 0.75
C CYS A 381 15.52 -29.62 1.28
N HIS A 382 16.23 -28.73 0.57
CA HIS A 382 17.58 -28.33 0.96
C HIS A 382 17.64 -27.70 2.37
N PRO A 383 18.55 -28.13 3.26
CA PRO A 383 18.64 -27.59 4.62
C PRO A 383 18.98 -26.10 4.71
N GLY A 384 19.57 -25.47 3.68
CA GLY A 384 19.85 -24.03 3.68
C GLY A 384 18.69 -23.15 3.22
N ASP A 385 17.59 -23.76 2.76
CA ASP A 385 16.46 -23.06 2.17
C ASP A 385 15.32 -22.91 3.19
N VAL A 386 14.80 -21.68 3.28
CA VAL A 386 13.68 -21.33 4.14
C VAL A 386 12.47 -21.01 3.26
N TYR A 387 11.35 -21.68 3.52
CA TYR A 387 10.11 -21.44 2.78
C TYR A 387 9.16 -20.61 3.64
N VAL A 388 8.60 -19.57 3.04
CA VAL A 388 7.74 -18.61 3.72
C VAL A 388 6.42 -18.49 2.98
N SER A 389 5.31 -18.64 3.70
CA SER A 389 3.97 -18.36 3.19
C SER A 389 3.53 -16.98 3.65
N ILE A 390 3.04 -16.15 2.71
CA ILE A 390 2.49 -14.83 3.01
C ILE A 390 1.00 -14.86 3.39
N GLY A 391 0.33 -16.03 3.31
CA GLY A 391 -1.06 -16.19 3.74
C GLY A 391 -2.11 -15.52 2.84
N GLY A 392 -1.85 -15.48 1.53
CA GLY A 392 -2.64 -14.77 0.52
C GLY A 392 -2.17 -13.33 0.29
N THR A 393 -3.12 -12.41 0.05
CA THR A 393 -2.81 -11.00 -0.26
C THR A 393 -1.90 -10.38 0.81
N PRO A 394 -0.71 -9.84 0.44
CA PRO A 394 0.23 -9.27 1.39
C PRO A 394 -0.44 -8.15 2.20
N SER A 395 -0.50 -8.31 3.51
CA SER A 395 -0.86 -7.23 4.43
C SER A 395 0.40 -6.46 4.83
N ALA A 396 0.27 -5.19 5.24
CA ALA A 396 1.40 -4.41 5.76
C ALA A 396 2.10 -5.09 6.95
N ALA A 397 1.36 -5.86 7.75
CA ALA A 397 1.93 -6.66 8.84
C ALA A 397 2.79 -7.82 8.32
N ALA A 398 2.37 -8.48 7.22
CA ALA A 398 3.14 -9.54 6.58
C ALA A 398 4.43 -8.99 5.94
N GLU A 399 4.36 -7.83 5.27
CA GLU A 399 5.52 -7.13 4.71
C GLU A 399 6.55 -6.75 5.80
N LYS A 400 6.09 -6.18 6.91
CA LYS A 400 6.97 -5.82 8.03
C LYS A 400 7.62 -7.06 8.66
N SER A 401 6.86 -8.14 8.80
CA SER A 401 7.37 -9.41 9.34
C SER A 401 8.39 -10.04 8.40
N LEU A 402 8.17 -9.95 7.10
CA LEU A 402 9.12 -10.40 6.08
C LEU A 402 10.41 -9.58 6.12
N SER A 403 10.32 -8.25 6.18
CA SER A 403 11.50 -7.39 6.29
C SER A 403 12.30 -7.66 7.57
N ALA A 404 11.63 -7.88 8.70
CA ALA A 404 12.30 -8.29 9.94
C ALA A 404 13.02 -9.63 9.77
N LEU A 405 12.36 -10.60 9.13
CA LEU A 405 12.93 -11.92 8.84
C LEU A 405 14.17 -11.83 7.95
N ILE A 406 14.14 -11.02 6.89
CA ILE A 406 15.28 -10.83 5.99
C ILE A 406 16.44 -10.15 6.72
N ARG A 407 16.18 -9.09 7.50
CA ARG A 407 17.23 -8.39 8.28
C ARG A 407 17.90 -9.32 9.29
N LYS A 408 17.11 -10.16 9.95
CA LYS A 408 17.60 -11.04 11.01
C LYS A 408 18.44 -12.20 10.46
N ASN A 409 18.07 -12.72 9.28
CA ASN A 409 18.62 -13.97 8.75
C ASN A 409 19.52 -13.80 7.52
N GLU A 410 19.61 -12.58 6.97
CA GLU A 410 20.55 -12.18 5.92
C GLU A 410 20.65 -13.19 4.75
N PRO A 411 19.54 -13.55 4.09
CA PRO A 411 19.57 -14.49 2.97
C PRO A 411 20.41 -13.96 1.81
N GLN A 412 21.10 -14.85 1.09
CA GLN A 412 21.83 -14.47 -0.12
C GLN A 412 20.89 -14.22 -1.30
N GLU A 413 19.77 -14.94 -1.34
CA GLU A 413 18.76 -14.86 -2.39
C GLU A 413 17.34 -14.90 -1.80
N VAL A 414 16.47 -14.04 -2.31
CA VAL A 414 15.03 -14.08 -2.06
C VAL A 414 14.31 -14.48 -3.36
N VAL A 415 13.60 -15.61 -3.33
CA VAL A 415 12.90 -16.17 -4.49
C VAL A 415 11.40 -15.92 -4.34
N LEU A 416 10.81 -15.17 -5.26
CA LEU A 416 9.37 -14.91 -5.33
C LEU A 416 8.69 -16.03 -6.13
N ALA A 417 8.14 -17.03 -5.44
CA ALA A 417 7.52 -18.22 -6.01
C ALA A 417 5.99 -18.17 -5.83
N PHE A 418 5.33 -17.20 -6.47
CA PHE A 418 3.87 -17.01 -6.39
C PHE A 418 3.10 -17.77 -7.46
N ASP A 419 1.76 -17.73 -7.38
CA ASP A 419 0.88 -18.45 -8.30
C ASP A 419 1.05 -17.93 -9.74
N ASN A 420 0.78 -18.80 -10.70
CA ASN A 420 0.87 -18.50 -12.13
C ASN A 420 -0.45 -17.91 -12.69
N ASP A 421 -1.15 -17.10 -11.91
CA ASP A 421 -2.33 -16.36 -12.33
C ASP A 421 -2.10 -14.84 -12.26
N ASP A 422 -3.08 -14.05 -12.71
CA ASP A 422 -2.95 -12.60 -12.75
C ASP A 422 -2.72 -11.99 -11.34
N ALA A 423 -3.31 -12.59 -10.31
CA ALA A 423 -3.16 -12.14 -8.93
C ALA A 423 -1.75 -12.43 -8.42
N GLY A 424 -1.25 -13.66 -8.61
CA GLY A 424 0.09 -14.05 -8.19
C GLY A 424 1.21 -13.32 -8.91
N ARG A 425 1.03 -13.05 -10.22
CA ARG A 425 1.93 -12.17 -10.98
C ARG A 425 1.92 -10.73 -10.44
N GLY A 426 0.74 -10.22 -10.08
CA GLY A 426 0.60 -8.93 -9.41
C GLY A 426 1.34 -8.89 -8.07
N PHE A 427 1.24 -9.95 -7.26
CA PHE A 427 1.97 -10.06 -5.99
C PHE A 427 3.48 -10.14 -6.18
N ALA A 428 3.96 -10.85 -7.19
CA ALA A 428 5.38 -10.89 -7.53
C ALA A 428 5.93 -9.48 -7.82
N ILE A 429 5.25 -8.71 -8.68
CA ILE A 429 5.66 -7.33 -9.02
C ILE A 429 5.63 -6.42 -7.79
N HIS A 430 4.57 -6.53 -6.98
CA HIS A 430 4.44 -5.74 -5.74
C HIS A 430 5.58 -6.05 -4.77
N MET A 431 5.88 -7.33 -4.54
CA MET A 431 6.92 -7.76 -3.63
C MET A 431 8.32 -7.44 -4.16
N GLU A 432 8.56 -7.58 -5.46
CA GLU A 432 9.83 -7.17 -6.08
C GLU A 432 10.08 -5.67 -5.88
N ARG A 433 9.07 -4.82 -6.08
CA ARG A 433 9.16 -3.37 -5.80
C ARG A 433 9.37 -3.08 -4.31
N TYR A 434 8.67 -3.80 -3.44
CA TYR A 434 8.82 -3.67 -1.99
C TYR A 434 10.25 -4.02 -1.56
N LEU A 435 10.75 -5.18 -1.96
CA LEU A 435 12.10 -5.64 -1.63
C LEU A 435 13.18 -4.74 -2.25
N ALA A 436 12.99 -4.27 -3.49
CA ALA A 436 13.90 -3.30 -4.10
C ALA A 436 13.97 -2.00 -3.29
N LYS A 437 12.83 -1.51 -2.78
CA LYS A 437 12.78 -0.34 -1.90
C LYS A 437 13.45 -0.61 -0.54
N GLU A 438 13.21 -1.78 0.05
CA GLU A 438 13.87 -2.18 1.29
C GLU A 438 15.39 -2.27 1.11
N ASN A 439 15.88 -2.84 0.00
CA ASN A 439 17.32 -2.98 -0.31
C ASN A 439 18.05 -1.63 -0.48
N LEU A 440 17.33 -0.51 -0.59
CA LEU A 440 17.91 0.84 -0.55
C LEU A 440 18.16 1.34 0.89
N LYS A 441 17.63 0.65 1.90
CA LYS A 441 17.82 1.01 3.31
C LYS A 441 19.16 0.47 3.79
N PHE A 442 19.96 1.32 4.43
CA PHE A 442 21.26 0.97 4.99
C PHE A 442 21.23 -0.19 6.00
N THR A 443 20.07 -0.44 6.62
CA THR A 443 19.86 -1.52 7.61
C THR A 443 19.43 -2.85 7.00
N MET A 444 19.21 -2.93 5.68
CA MET A 444 18.90 -4.18 5.00
C MET A 444 20.18 -4.85 4.50
N PRO A 445 20.34 -6.17 4.70
CA PRO A 445 21.44 -6.92 4.11
C PRO A 445 21.32 -6.92 2.58
N TYR A 446 22.44 -7.01 1.89
CA TYR A 446 22.42 -7.18 0.44
C TYR A 446 21.96 -8.61 0.09
N PHE A 447 20.92 -8.71 -0.73
CA PHE A 447 20.45 -9.97 -1.30
C PHE A 447 20.08 -9.77 -2.77
N THR A 448 20.10 -10.86 -3.53
CA THR A 448 19.52 -10.88 -4.88
C THR A 448 18.07 -11.32 -4.81
N SER A 449 17.22 -10.84 -5.73
CA SER A 449 15.85 -11.28 -5.84
C SER A 449 15.56 -11.80 -7.23
N ARG A 450 14.79 -12.90 -7.33
CA ARG A 450 14.25 -13.36 -8.61
C ARG A 450 12.83 -13.90 -8.45
N THR A 451 12.09 -13.81 -9.54
CA THR A 451 10.73 -14.33 -9.62
C THR A 451 10.71 -15.65 -10.38
N VAL A 452 9.97 -16.62 -9.86
CA VAL A 452 9.68 -17.90 -10.51
C VAL A 452 8.20 -18.19 -10.42
N PHE A 453 7.66 -18.80 -11.48
CA PHE A 453 6.27 -19.22 -11.53
C PHE A 453 6.21 -20.72 -11.82
N PRO A 454 5.14 -21.41 -11.41
CA PRO A 454 4.80 -22.72 -11.94
C PRO A 454 4.79 -22.70 -13.49
N PRO A 455 4.96 -23.86 -14.17
CA PRO A 455 4.75 -23.95 -15.61
C PRO A 455 3.34 -23.51 -16.00
N LYS A 456 3.15 -23.06 -17.25
CA LYS A 456 1.86 -22.50 -17.75
C LYS A 456 0.65 -23.42 -17.59
N ASP A 457 0.88 -24.73 -17.54
CA ASP A 457 -0.19 -25.73 -17.40
C ASP A 457 -0.69 -25.91 -15.95
N PHE A 458 -0.06 -25.23 -14.99
CA PHE A 458 -0.36 -25.33 -13.57
C PHE A 458 -0.65 -23.95 -12.99
N LYS A 459 -1.70 -23.86 -12.17
CA LYS A 459 -2.10 -22.61 -11.53
C LYS A 459 -1.18 -22.27 -10.37
N ASP A 460 -0.94 -23.23 -9.48
CA ASP A 460 -0.13 -23.08 -8.27
C ASP A 460 0.93 -24.20 -8.18
N TRP A 461 1.82 -24.13 -7.19
CA TRP A 461 2.85 -25.16 -7.01
C TRP A 461 2.24 -26.48 -6.54
N ASN A 462 1.17 -26.45 -5.76
CA ASN A 462 0.52 -27.66 -5.30
C ASN A 462 -0.17 -28.44 -6.42
N ASP A 463 -0.70 -27.78 -7.44
CA ASP A 463 -1.31 -28.39 -8.62
C ASP A 463 -0.35 -29.30 -9.39
N MET A 464 0.96 -29.04 -9.31
CA MET A 464 1.98 -29.92 -9.90
C MET A 464 2.16 -31.24 -9.14
N LEU A 465 1.82 -31.26 -7.84
CA LEU A 465 1.97 -32.45 -6.97
C LEU A 465 0.66 -33.21 -6.77
N LYS A 466 -0.49 -32.52 -6.85
CA LYS A 466 -1.79 -33.16 -6.66
C LYS A 466 -1.94 -34.37 -7.58
N PRO A 467 -2.37 -35.53 -7.05
CA PRO A 467 -2.68 -36.68 -7.89
C PRO A 467 -3.70 -36.30 -8.96
N LYS A 468 -3.36 -36.52 -10.24
CA LYS A 468 -4.31 -36.31 -11.34
C LYS A 468 -5.45 -37.30 -11.17
N VAL A 469 -6.65 -36.79 -10.90
CA VAL A 469 -7.86 -37.63 -10.95
C VAL A 469 -8.00 -38.14 -12.38
N PRO A 470 -8.05 -39.47 -12.63
CA PRO A 470 -8.29 -39.99 -13.96
C PRO A 470 -9.61 -39.41 -14.49
N ALA A 471 -9.62 -38.91 -15.71
CA ALA A 471 -10.83 -38.50 -16.41
C ALA A 471 -11.73 -39.72 -16.64
N ARG A 472 -12.52 -40.12 -15.65
CA ARG A 472 -13.64 -41.04 -15.80
C ARG A 472 -14.78 -40.58 -14.89
N ASN A 473 -15.94 -40.40 -15.54
CA ASN A 473 -17.26 -40.11 -14.99
C ASN A 473 -17.64 -38.63 -14.79
N GLN A 474 -17.48 -37.80 -15.84
CA GLN A 474 -18.38 -36.65 -16.05
C GLN A 474 -19.47 -36.90 -17.11
N ASP A 475 -19.44 -38.03 -17.83
CA ASP A 475 -20.42 -38.33 -18.89
C ASP A 475 -21.62 -39.21 -18.47
N HIS A 476 -21.68 -39.74 -17.25
CA HIS A 476 -22.85 -40.54 -16.81
C HIS A 476 -24.07 -39.73 -16.35
N ALA A 477 -24.02 -38.40 -16.38
CA ALA A 477 -25.18 -37.55 -16.07
C ALA A 477 -26.02 -37.16 -17.31
N ARG A 478 -25.62 -37.56 -18.53
CA ARG A 478 -26.37 -37.28 -19.77
C ARG A 478 -27.07 -38.49 -20.41
N GLU A 479 -26.84 -39.71 -19.92
CA GLU A 479 -27.48 -40.93 -20.45
C GLU A 479 -28.46 -41.64 -19.49
N ALA A 480 -28.75 -41.09 -18.31
CA ALA A 480 -29.78 -41.62 -17.40
C ALA A 480 -31.17 -40.95 -17.54
N GLY A 481 -31.37 -40.13 -18.58
CA GLY A 481 -32.64 -39.43 -18.85
C GLY A 481 -33.32 -39.95 -20.12
N LEU A 482 -33.58 -41.27 -20.21
CA LEU A 482 -34.55 -41.80 -21.16
C LEU A 482 -35.98 -41.56 -20.64
N GLY A 483 -36.86 -41.21 -21.56
CA GLY A 483 -38.16 -40.61 -21.30
C GLY A 483 -39.20 -41.51 -20.65
N MET A 484 -40.28 -40.85 -20.20
CA MET A 484 -41.68 -41.14 -20.50
C MET A 484 -42.58 -40.36 -19.53
N GLY A 485 -43.49 -39.54 -20.06
CA GLY A 485 -44.60 -38.97 -19.29
C GLY A 485 -45.03 -37.58 -19.74
N GLY A 486 -45.85 -37.52 -20.79
CA GLY A 486 -46.50 -36.30 -21.31
C GLY A 486 -46.84 -36.41 -22.79
#